data_AF-A0A1H9FYN0-F1
#
_entry.id   AF-A0A1H9FYN0-F1
#
_cell.length_a   1.000
_cell.length_b   1.000
_cell.length_c   1.000
_cell.angle_alpha   90.00
_cell.angle_beta   90.00
_cell.angle_gamma   90.00
#
_symmetry.space_group_name_H-M   'P 1'
#
loop_
_entity.id
_entity.type
_entity.pdbx_description
1 polymer ?
#
loop_
_entity_poly.entity_id
_entity_poly.type
_entity_poly.pdbx_seq_one_letter_code
_entity_poly.pdbx_strand_id
1 'polypeptide(L)'
;MARSFYTLDNKEATFDDVKHILYSGEKYIVFKLDDVAEDSDFYKLYKYSKERFPSKVFASAEELPEEIPFSSFKLNEAGLIPVIAQDYKTNEVLMMAYMNEESYNKTLETGHMTYWSRSRQKLWAKGEESGHVQKMVSLTIDCDKDTILAKVDQTGPACHTGNPTCFFTPLADSVTGLEDKASFKVFQDVYNVIADRKANPREGSYTNYLFDKGIDKILKKVGEECTEIVIAAKNPDQSEIKYEIADFLYHAMVLMVEKGVTWDEITDELARRE
;
A
#
# COMPACT_ATOMS: atom_id res chain seq x y z
N MET A 1 -0.97 -17.30 19.07
CA MET A 1 -2.33 -17.80 18.76
C MET A 1 -2.19 -19.05 17.91
N ALA A 2 -3.24 -19.84 17.67
CA ALA A 2 -3.14 -20.88 16.64
C ALA A 2 -2.94 -20.19 15.27
N ARG A 3 -2.03 -20.70 14.43
CA ARG A 3 -1.83 -20.17 13.06
C ARG A 3 -3.19 -20.22 12.35
N SER A 4 -3.74 -19.08 11.90
CA SER A 4 -4.94 -19.10 11.04
C SER A 4 -4.51 -19.57 9.65
N PHE A 5 -5.01 -20.73 9.25
CA PHE A 5 -4.85 -21.25 7.90
C PHE A 5 -6.05 -22.09 7.52
N TYR A 6 -6.35 -22.11 6.23
CA TYR A 6 -7.34 -22.98 5.64
C TYR A 6 -6.66 -24.21 5.03
N THR A 7 -7.16 -25.41 5.33
CA THR A 7 -6.74 -26.63 4.63
C THR A 7 -7.61 -26.84 3.41
N LEU A 8 -7.03 -26.74 2.21
CA LEU A 8 -7.73 -27.00 0.96
C LEU A 8 -7.53 -28.46 0.55
N ASP A 9 -8.63 -29.21 0.59
CA ASP A 9 -8.68 -30.64 0.25
C ASP A 9 -9.67 -30.97 -0.90
N ASN A 10 -10.49 -29.99 -1.31
CA ASN A 10 -11.38 -30.14 -2.44
C ASN A 10 -10.59 -30.23 -3.76
N LYS A 11 -10.50 -31.43 -4.33
CA LYS A 11 -9.75 -31.71 -5.57
C LYS A 11 -10.32 -31.04 -6.82
N GLU A 12 -11.56 -30.54 -6.77
CA GLU A 12 -12.21 -29.78 -7.85
C GLU A 12 -12.10 -28.27 -7.66
N ALA A 13 -11.38 -27.80 -6.63
CA ALA A 13 -11.18 -26.38 -6.41
C ALA A 13 -10.54 -25.72 -7.62
N THR A 14 -10.88 -24.45 -7.83
CA THR A 14 -10.35 -23.60 -8.87
C THR A 14 -9.45 -22.53 -8.26
N PHE A 15 -8.77 -21.78 -9.13
CA PHE A 15 -7.99 -20.63 -8.69
C PHE A 15 -8.86 -19.49 -8.13
N ASP A 16 -10.12 -19.39 -8.55
CA ASP A 16 -11.07 -18.42 -7.98
C ASP A 16 -11.43 -18.78 -6.54
N ASP A 17 -11.54 -20.07 -6.21
CA ASP A 17 -11.75 -20.53 -4.83
C ASP A 17 -10.55 -20.17 -3.94
N VAL A 18 -9.32 -20.38 -4.44
CA VAL A 18 -8.09 -19.98 -3.73
C VAL A 18 -8.09 -18.49 -3.41
N LYS A 19 -8.40 -17.64 -4.40
CA LYS A 19 -8.52 -16.19 -4.20
C LYS A 19 -9.60 -15.87 -3.17
N HIS A 20 -10.78 -16.47 -3.28
CA HIS A 20 -11.88 -16.23 -2.35
C HIS A 20 -11.48 -16.56 -0.91
N ILE A 21 -10.81 -17.70 -0.68
CA ILE A 21 -10.31 -18.07 0.65
C ILE A 21 -9.33 -17.02 1.18
N LEU A 22 -8.33 -16.62 0.39
CA LEU A 22 -7.35 -15.60 0.81
C LEU A 22 -7.97 -14.22 1.08
N TYR A 23 -8.97 -13.82 0.30
CA TYR A 23 -9.65 -12.54 0.47
C TYR A 23 -10.74 -12.56 1.57
N SER A 24 -11.16 -13.75 2.01
CA SER A 24 -12.08 -13.93 3.14
C SER A 24 -11.44 -13.74 4.52
N GLY A 25 -10.11 -13.57 4.58
CA GLY A 25 -9.36 -13.24 5.80
C GLY A 25 -8.40 -14.32 6.28
N GLU A 26 -8.34 -15.48 5.61
CA GLU A 26 -7.39 -16.53 5.97
C GLU A 26 -5.96 -16.11 5.65
N LYS A 27 -5.08 -16.23 6.65
CA LYS A 27 -3.69 -15.79 6.52
C LYS A 27 -2.90 -16.68 5.57
N TYR A 28 -3.18 -17.98 5.60
CA TYR A 28 -2.49 -19.00 4.81
C TYR A 28 -3.46 -20.06 4.27
N ILE A 29 -3.09 -20.70 3.16
CA ILE A 29 -3.74 -21.90 2.64
C ILE A 29 -2.71 -23.03 2.61
N VAL A 30 -3.09 -24.16 3.18
CA VAL A 30 -2.33 -25.42 3.11
C VAL A 30 -3.06 -26.36 2.17
N PHE A 31 -2.43 -26.74 1.05
CA PHE A 31 -2.99 -27.74 0.14
C PHE A 31 -2.77 -29.14 0.73
N LYS A 32 -3.83 -29.94 0.83
CA LYS A 32 -3.71 -31.34 1.23
C LYS A 32 -3.26 -32.18 0.03
N LEU A 33 -1.95 -32.31 -0.13
CA LEU A 33 -1.33 -32.99 -1.27
C LEU A 33 -1.10 -34.49 -1.04
N ASP A 34 -1.51 -35.02 0.11
CA ASP A 34 -1.46 -36.46 0.39
C ASP A 34 -2.23 -37.24 -0.69
N ASP A 35 -1.57 -38.23 -1.31
CA ASP A 35 -2.13 -39.06 -2.37
C ASP A 35 -2.64 -38.27 -3.61
N VAL A 36 -2.02 -37.12 -3.91
CA VAL A 36 -2.27 -36.32 -5.11
C VAL A 36 -1.15 -36.56 -6.12
N ALA A 37 -1.51 -37.01 -7.33
CA ALA A 37 -0.54 -37.18 -8.41
C ALA A 37 -0.02 -35.81 -8.92
N GLU A 38 1.28 -35.72 -9.21
CA GLU A 38 1.94 -34.46 -9.60
C GLU A 38 1.41 -33.88 -10.93
N ASP A 39 0.83 -34.71 -11.79
CA ASP A 39 0.24 -34.32 -13.07
C ASP A 39 -1.25 -33.96 -12.97
N SER A 40 -1.86 -34.14 -11.80
CA SER A 40 -3.26 -33.80 -11.55
C SER A 40 -3.51 -32.29 -11.60
N ASP A 41 -4.74 -31.91 -11.95
CA ASP A 41 -5.13 -30.50 -12.00
C ASP A 41 -5.08 -29.82 -10.62
N PHE A 42 -5.33 -30.59 -9.55
CA PHE A 42 -5.19 -30.09 -8.18
C PHE A 42 -3.72 -29.78 -7.81
N TYR A 43 -2.76 -30.61 -8.23
CA TYR A 43 -1.34 -30.32 -8.01
C TYR A 43 -0.85 -29.14 -8.85
N LYS A 44 -1.32 -29.01 -10.10
CA LYS A 44 -1.06 -27.83 -10.95
C LYS A 44 -1.63 -26.56 -10.33
N LEU A 45 -2.86 -26.63 -9.77
CA LEU A 45 -3.46 -25.52 -9.03
C LEU A 45 -2.59 -25.12 -7.85
N TYR A 46 -2.08 -26.08 -7.06
CA TYR A 46 -1.13 -25.79 -5.98
C TYR A 46 0.10 -25.03 -6.51
N LYS A 47 0.77 -25.54 -7.54
CA LYS A 47 1.98 -24.91 -8.09
C LYS A 47 1.71 -23.49 -8.57
N TYR A 48 0.64 -23.31 -9.34
CA TYR A 48 0.23 -21.99 -9.83
C TYR A 48 -0.12 -21.03 -8.68
N SER A 49 -0.86 -21.52 -7.68
CA SER A 49 -1.23 -20.72 -6.50
C SER A 49 -0.01 -20.36 -5.65
N LYS A 50 0.99 -21.26 -5.54
CA LYS A 50 2.25 -21.01 -4.83
C LYS A 50 3.10 -19.97 -5.53
N GLU A 51 3.18 -20.01 -6.86
CA GLU A 51 3.87 -18.99 -7.65
C GLU A 51 3.23 -17.61 -7.48
N ARG A 52 1.89 -17.57 -7.49
CA ARG A 52 1.12 -16.33 -7.38
C ARG A 52 1.06 -15.75 -5.96
N PHE A 53 1.06 -16.61 -4.95
CA PHE A 53 0.96 -16.24 -3.54
C PHE A 53 2.03 -16.97 -2.69
N PRO A 54 3.33 -16.69 -2.93
CA PRO A 54 4.43 -17.49 -2.37
C PRO A 54 4.50 -17.44 -0.84
N SER A 55 4.04 -16.35 -0.23
CA SER A 55 4.00 -16.16 1.22
C SER A 55 2.72 -16.65 1.89
N LYS A 56 1.70 -17.06 1.10
CA LYS A 56 0.38 -17.46 1.63
C LYS A 56 -0.02 -18.90 1.35
N VAL A 57 0.52 -19.52 0.30
CA VAL A 57 0.18 -20.90 -0.09
C VAL A 57 1.31 -21.85 0.29
N PHE A 58 0.99 -23.00 0.88
CA PHE A 58 1.95 -23.98 1.39
C PHE A 58 1.50 -25.41 1.10
N ALA A 59 2.44 -26.34 1.00
CA ALA A 59 2.15 -27.77 0.83
C ALA A 59 1.84 -28.45 2.16
N SER A 60 2.29 -27.88 3.27
CA SER A 60 2.02 -28.43 4.60
C SER A 60 1.96 -27.34 5.69
N ALA A 61 1.39 -27.69 6.84
CA ALA A 61 1.30 -26.78 7.98
C ALA A 61 2.66 -26.52 8.65
N GLU A 62 3.63 -27.44 8.48
CA GLU A 62 5.00 -27.32 8.95
C GLU A 62 5.78 -26.23 8.21
N GLU A 63 5.45 -25.98 6.93
CA GLU A 63 6.05 -24.92 6.13
C GLU A 63 5.55 -23.51 6.49
N LEU A 64 4.47 -23.40 7.28
CA LEU A 64 3.92 -22.10 7.66
C LEU A 64 4.96 -21.29 8.45
N PRO A 65 5.08 -19.97 8.19
CA PRO A 65 6.02 -19.11 8.90
C PRO A 65 5.84 -19.20 10.41
N GLU A 66 6.95 -19.26 11.15
CA GLU A 66 6.90 -19.17 12.60
C GLU A 66 6.40 -17.78 13.03
N GLU A 67 5.42 -17.75 13.93
CA GLU A 67 5.05 -16.51 14.60
C GLU A 67 6.17 -16.13 15.56
N ILE A 68 6.68 -14.91 15.43
CA ILE A 68 7.68 -14.38 16.36
C ILE A 68 6.94 -14.00 17.65
N PRO A 69 7.16 -14.68 18.79
CA PRO A 69 6.44 -14.38 20.02
C PRO A 69 6.92 -13.04 20.58
N PHE A 70 6.01 -12.31 21.25
CA PHE A 70 6.32 -11.02 21.89
C PHE A 70 7.49 -11.14 22.88
N SER A 71 7.62 -12.29 23.56
CA SER A 71 8.73 -12.59 24.47
C SER A 71 10.12 -12.57 23.83
N SER A 72 10.22 -12.61 22.49
CA SER A 72 11.48 -12.50 21.76
C SER A 72 11.83 -11.07 21.34
N PHE A 73 10.96 -10.10 21.63
CA PHE A 73 11.19 -8.70 21.31
C PHE A 73 12.13 -8.06 22.34
N LYS A 74 12.96 -7.12 21.89
CA LYS A 74 13.84 -6.33 22.75
C LYS A 74 13.08 -5.10 23.22
N LEU A 75 12.69 -5.12 24.49
CA LEU A 75 11.98 -4.01 25.12
C LEU A 75 12.97 -3.05 25.76
N ASN A 76 12.58 -1.79 25.90
CA ASN A 76 13.33 -0.84 26.72
C ASN A 76 13.19 -1.16 28.22
N GLU A 77 13.90 -0.39 29.07
CA GLU A 77 13.90 -0.57 30.53
C GLU A 77 12.51 -0.49 31.19
N ALA A 78 11.54 0.15 30.52
CA ALA A 78 10.15 0.25 30.98
C ALA A 78 9.26 -0.92 30.50
N GLY A 79 9.84 -1.93 29.82
CA GLY A 79 9.09 -3.05 29.24
C GLY A 79 8.26 -2.65 28.02
N LEU A 80 8.70 -1.62 27.28
CA LEU A 80 7.97 -1.08 26.13
C LEU A 80 8.79 -1.22 24.84
N ILE A 81 8.08 -1.41 23.73
CA ILE A 81 8.64 -1.39 22.37
C ILE A 81 8.13 -0.15 21.61
N PRO A 82 8.99 0.61 20.91
CA PRO A 82 8.55 1.64 19.99
C PRO A 82 7.77 1.07 18.81
N VAL A 83 6.73 1.80 18.40
CA VAL A 83 5.89 1.48 17.25
C VAL A 83 5.75 2.70 16.37
N ILE A 84 6.16 2.56 15.12
CA ILE A 84 6.01 3.58 14.07
C ILE A 84 4.71 3.26 13.33
N ALA A 85 3.72 4.15 13.42
CA ALA A 85 2.49 4.05 12.64
C ALA A 85 2.69 4.77 11.30
N GLN A 86 2.43 4.06 10.21
CA GLN A 86 2.58 4.55 8.85
C GLN A 86 1.29 4.29 8.07
N ASP A 87 0.82 5.29 7.32
CA ASP A 87 -0.35 5.15 6.47
C ASP A 87 -0.08 4.10 5.38
N TYR A 88 -1.03 3.18 5.20
CA TYR A 88 -0.81 2.04 4.32
C TYR A 88 -0.86 2.39 2.83
N LYS A 89 -1.53 3.49 2.43
CA LYS A 89 -1.66 3.92 1.04
C LYS A 89 -0.51 4.82 0.64
N THR A 90 -0.25 5.83 1.45
CA THR A 90 0.68 6.93 1.13
C THR A 90 2.10 6.64 1.59
N ASN A 91 2.29 5.66 2.48
CA ASN A 91 3.53 5.42 3.20
C ASN A 91 3.98 6.62 4.07
N GLU A 92 3.11 7.59 4.35
CA GLU A 92 3.44 8.68 5.26
C GLU A 92 3.58 8.14 6.69
N VAL A 93 4.68 8.49 7.37
CA VAL A 93 4.82 8.19 8.79
C VAL A 93 3.90 9.12 9.57
N LEU A 94 2.94 8.56 10.29
CA LEU A 94 1.88 9.29 10.99
C LEU A 94 2.28 9.66 12.41
N MET A 95 2.82 8.71 13.17
CA MET A 95 3.22 8.92 14.56
C MET A 95 4.15 7.82 15.05
N MET A 96 4.80 8.07 16.18
CA MET A 96 5.49 7.06 16.97
C MET A 96 4.85 6.98 18.37
N ALA A 97 4.60 5.77 18.84
CA ALA A 97 4.10 5.49 20.18
C ALA A 97 4.79 4.24 20.74
N TYR A 98 4.38 3.81 21.92
CA TYR A 98 4.92 2.62 22.58
C TYR A 98 3.83 1.58 22.79
N MET A 99 4.22 0.31 22.76
CA MET A 99 3.39 -0.82 23.18
C MET A 99 4.08 -1.61 24.30
N ASN A 100 3.29 -2.09 25.26
CA ASN A 100 3.62 -3.27 26.07
C ASN A 100 2.95 -4.52 25.48
N GLU A 101 3.19 -5.69 26.07
CA GLU A 101 2.60 -6.97 25.61
C GLU A 101 1.08 -6.92 25.54
N GLU A 102 0.44 -6.32 26.54
CA GLU A 102 -1.02 -6.20 26.61
C GLU A 102 -1.59 -5.37 25.45
N SER A 103 -1.00 -4.20 25.16
CA SER A 103 -1.41 -3.33 24.05
C SER A 103 -1.16 -3.96 22.67
N TYR A 104 -0.08 -4.74 22.53
CA TYR A 104 0.21 -5.51 21.32
C TYR A 104 -0.87 -6.58 21.09
N ASN A 105 -1.15 -7.39 22.11
CA ASN A 105 -2.18 -8.44 22.03
C ASN A 105 -3.56 -7.84 21.78
N LYS A 106 -3.89 -6.69 22.38
CA LYS A 106 -5.16 -6.01 22.14
C LYS A 106 -5.30 -5.49 20.71
N THR A 107 -4.19 -5.03 20.12
CA THR A 107 -4.16 -4.62 18.72
C THR A 107 -4.44 -5.79 17.80
N LEU A 108 -3.82 -6.95 18.05
CA LEU A 108 -4.08 -8.18 17.28
C LEU A 108 -5.52 -8.68 17.45
N GLU A 109 -6.07 -8.62 18.66
CA GLU A 109 -7.43 -9.07 18.96
C GLU A 109 -8.49 -8.19 18.28
N THR A 110 -8.31 -6.87 18.29
CA THR A 110 -9.36 -5.92 17.86
C THR A 110 -9.20 -5.45 16.42
N GLY A 111 -8.04 -5.66 15.80
CA GLY A 111 -7.68 -5.06 14.52
C GLY A 111 -7.55 -3.53 14.56
N HIS A 112 -7.51 -2.92 15.75
CA HIS A 112 -7.36 -1.48 15.94
C HIS A 112 -6.12 -1.17 16.79
N MET A 113 -5.38 -0.14 16.42
CA MET A 113 -4.15 0.22 17.12
C MET A 113 -4.43 0.62 18.56
N THR A 114 -3.85 -0.13 19.49
CA THR A 114 -3.86 0.14 20.93
C THR A 114 -2.44 0.34 21.41
N TYR A 115 -2.17 1.47 22.06
CA TYR A 115 -0.84 1.82 22.57
C TYR A 115 -0.80 1.82 24.09
N TRP A 116 0.41 1.83 24.66
CA TRP A 116 0.65 2.12 26.07
C TRP A 116 0.98 3.60 26.27
N SER A 117 0.12 4.32 27.01
CA SER A 117 0.41 5.71 27.36
C SER A 117 1.41 5.76 28.52
N ARG A 118 2.65 6.17 28.24
CA ARG A 118 3.69 6.32 29.28
C ARG A 118 3.33 7.34 30.36
N SER A 119 2.61 8.41 30.00
CA SER A 119 2.21 9.43 30.97
C SER A 119 1.00 9.01 31.80
N ARG A 120 0.03 8.32 31.19
CA ARG A 120 -1.21 7.89 31.87
C ARG A 120 -1.09 6.50 32.50
N GLN A 121 -0.02 5.76 32.20
CA GLN A 121 0.24 4.38 32.64
C GLN A 121 -0.96 3.45 32.41
N LYS A 122 -1.54 3.52 31.21
CA LYS A 122 -2.70 2.71 30.81
C LYS A 122 -2.71 2.44 29.31
N LEU A 123 -3.48 1.42 28.92
CA LEU A 123 -3.86 1.20 27.53
C LEU A 123 -4.59 2.42 26.96
N TRP A 124 -4.34 2.68 25.69
CA TRP A 124 -4.96 3.76 24.93
C TRP A 124 -5.28 3.26 23.52
N ALA A 125 -6.56 3.01 23.26
CA ALA A 125 -7.05 2.75 21.92
C ALA A 125 -7.05 4.06 21.12
N LYS A 126 -6.30 4.09 20.01
CA LYS A 126 -6.13 5.32 19.23
C LYS A 126 -7.47 5.74 18.62
N GLY A 127 -7.87 6.98 18.93
CA GLY A 127 -9.10 7.56 18.39
C GLY A 127 -10.38 7.17 19.14
N GLU A 128 -10.30 6.46 20.27
CA GLU A 128 -11.47 6.08 21.07
C GLU A 128 -12.29 7.31 21.52
N GLU A 129 -11.61 8.39 21.92
CA GLU A 129 -12.27 9.63 22.35
C GLU A 129 -12.59 10.57 21.17
N SER A 130 -11.74 10.61 20.13
CA SER A 130 -11.84 11.60 19.04
C SER A 130 -12.51 11.09 17.77
N GLY A 131 -12.72 9.78 17.64
CA GLY A 131 -13.13 9.12 16.39
C GLY A 131 -12.00 8.94 15.36
N HIS A 132 -10.79 9.46 15.62
CA HIS A 132 -9.67 9.39 14.67
C HIS A 132 -8.89 8.07 14.81
N VAL A 133 -9.56 6.98 14.46
CA VAL A 133 -9.09 5.61 14.65
C VAL A 133 -8.03 5.18 13.65
N GLN A 134 -7.24 4.18 14.05
CA GLN A 134 -6.26 3.50 13.19
C GLN A 134 -6.61 2.02 13.12
N LYS A 135 -7.07 1.56 11.96
CA LYS A 135 -7.26 0.13 11.72
C LYS A 135 -5.92 -0.49 11.32
N MET A 136 -5.55 -1.59 11.97
CA MET A 136 -4.30 -2.29 11.71
C MET A 136 -4.42 -3.05 10.39
N VAL A 137 -3.51 -2.76 9.47
CA VAL A 137 -3.37 -3.47 8.18
C VAL A 137 -2.29 -4.53 8.27
N SER A 138 -1.12 -4.17 8.81
CA SER A 138 -0.05 -5.13 9.10
C SER A 138 0.90 -4.61 10.18
N LEU A 139 1.56 -5.55 10.87
CA LEU A 139 2.66 -5.27 11.78
C LEU A 139 3.92 -6.00 11.28
N THR A 140 5.03 -5.30 11.22
CA THR A 140 6.35 -5.84 10.88
C THR A 140 7.33 -5.43 11.97
N ILE A 141 8.20 -6.33 12.40
CA ILE A 141 9.29 -6.00 13.33
C ILE A 141 10.60 -5.86 12.56
N ASP A 142 11.49 -4.98 13.03
CA ASP A 142 12.81 -4.78 12.42
C ASP A 142 13.78 -5.94 12.64
N CYS A 143 14.98 -5.82 12.07
CA CYS A 143 15.94 -6.93 11.96
C CYS A 143 16.51 -7.40 13.29
N ASP A 144 16.55 -6.51 14.29
CA ASP A 144 17.07 -6.79 15.62
C ASP A 144 15.98 -6.81 16.71
N LYS A 145 14.72 -6.73 16.29
CA LYS A 145 13.49 -6.99 17.07
C LYS A 145 13.21 -5.98 18.17
N ASP A 146 13.59 -4.72 17.97
CA ASP A 146 13.40 -3.65 18.95
C ASP A 146 12.40 -2.58 18.52
N THR A 147 11.92 -2.60 17.28
CA THR A 147 10.95 -1.64 16.77
C THR A 147 9.90 -2.29 15.87
N ILE A 148 8.63 -1.90 16.05
CA ILE A 148 7.52 -2.34 15.20
C ILE A 148 7.17 -1.23 14.20
N LEU A 149 7.04 -1.59 12.92
CA LEU A 149 6.36 -0.81 11.91
C LEU A 149 4.92 -1.30 11.78
N ALA A 150 3.96 -0.41 12.00
CA ALA A 150 2.54 -0.66 11.83
C ALA A 150 2.01 0.06 10.59
N LYS A 151 1.54 -0.70 9.60
CA LYS A 151 0.74 -0.16 8.50
C LYS A 151 -0.69 -0.02 8.98
N VAL A 152 -1.26 1.18 8.83
CA VAL A 152 -2.59 1.49 9.35
C VAL A 152 -3.45 2.21 8.31
N ASP A 153 -4.74 1.91 8.31
CA ASP A 153 -5.78 2.70 7.65
C ASP A 153 -6.29 3.76 8.64
N GLN A 154 -5.88 5.00 8.42
CA GLN A 154 -6.12 6.12 9.31
C GLN A 154 -7.43 6.83 8.96
N THR A 155 -8.35 6.91 9.93
CA THR A 155 -9.56 7.73 9.82
C THR A 155 -9.33 9.10 10.46
N GLY A 156 -9.55 10.20 9.74
CA GLY A 156 -9.28 11.56 10.23
C GLY A 156 -7.80 11.82 10.53
N PRO A 157 -7.43 12.98 11.12
CA PRO A 157 -6.04 13.30 11.40
C PRO A 157 -5.45 12.43 12.52
N ALA A 158 -4.23 11.91 12.32
CA ALA A 158 -3.56 11.12 13.34
C ALA A 158 -3.17 11.98 14.55
N CYS A 159 -2.80 13.24 14.32
CA CYS A 159 -2.35 14.17 15.35
C CYS A 159 -3.53 14.86 16.06
N HIS A 160 -3.37 15.10 17.37
CA HIS A 160 -4.36 15.83 18.17
C HIS A 160 -4.46 17.32 17.80
N THR A 161 -3.47 17.87 17.07
CA THR A 161 -3.50 19.24 16.56
C THR A 161 -4.37 19.41 15.31
N GLY A 162 -4.90 18.31 14.76
CA GLY A 162 -5.62 18.30 13.49
C GLY A 162 -4.74 18.06 12.26
N ASN A 163 -3.41 17.96 12.41
CA ASN A 163 -2.52 17.62 11.30
C ASN A 163 -2.61 16.12 10.94
N PRO A 164 -2.44 15.75 9.65
CA PRO A 164 -2.45 14.35 9.21
C PRO A 164 -1.40 13.50 9.94
N THR A 165 -0.17 14.00 10.05
CA THR A 165 0.96 13.40 10.76
C THR A 165 1.37 14.22 11.98
N CYS A 166 2.04 13.60 12.95
CA CYS A 166 2.76 14.27 14.03
C CYS A 166 4.07 14.93 13.54
N PHE A 167 4.61 14.52 12.39
CA PHE A 167 5.90 14.98 11.86
C PHE A 167 5.74 16.17 10.89
N PHE A 168 4.94 17.16 11.26
CA PHE A 168 4.57 18.29 10.38
C PHE A 168 5.47 19.52 10.49
N THR A 169 6.45 19.52 11.40
CA THR A 169 7.36 20.66 11.61
C THR A 169 8.75 20.32 11.05
N PRO A 170 9.22 20.99 9.99
CA PRO A 170 10.56 20.76 9.44
C PRO A 170 11.65 21.27 10.40
N LEU A 171 12.75 20.52 10.50
CA LEU A 171 13.91 20.89 11.34
C LEU A 171 15.13 21.35 10.53
N ALA A 172 15.29 20.88 9.30
CA ALA A 172 16.40 21.21 8.42
C ALA A 172 16.00 21.04 6.96
N ASP A 173 16.58 21.87 6.11
CA ASP A 173 16.50 21.71 4.65
C ASP A 173 17.48 20.64 4.15
N SER A 174 17.28 20.19 2.91
CA SER A 174 18.18 19.23 2.29
C SER A 174 19.59 19.81 2.12
N VAL A 175 20.55 19.19 2.81
CA VAL A 175 21.98 19.57 2.72
C VAL A 175 22.64 18.98 1.46
N THR A 176 22.09 17.88 0.93
CA THR A 176 22.64 17.18 -0.24
C THR A 176 22.06 17.69 -1.56
N GLY A 177 21.07 18.59 -1.53
CA GLY A 177 20.30 19.01 -2.69
C GLY A 177 19.37 17.91 -3.24
N LEU A 178 19.29 16.77 -2.56
CA LEU A 178 18.29 15.74 -2.85
C LEU A 178 16.95 16.22 -2.31
N GLU A 179 16.00 16.45 -3.20
CA GLU A 179 14.61 16.70 -2.84
C GLU A 179 13.93 15.35 -2.58
N ASP A 180 13.06 15.28 -1.56
CA ASP A 180 12.18 14.14 -1.34
C ASP A 180 11.13 14.09 -2.46
N LYS A 181 11.54 13.50 -3.58
CA LYS A 181 10.68 13.20 -4.72
C LYS A 181 10.25 11.74 -4.58
N ALA A 182 9.34 11.45 -3.66
CA ALA A 182 8.58 10.21 -3.76
C ALA A 182 7.98 10.17 -5.18
N SER A 183 8.44 9.25 -6.04
CA SER A 183 8.11 9.25 -7.47
C SER A 183 6.60 9.27 -7.73
N PHE A 184 5.84 8.61 -6.85
CA PHE A 184 4.37 8.63 -6.87
C PHE A 184 3.77 9.98 -6.48
N LYS A 185 4.40 10.70 -5.54
CA LYS A 185 3.98 12.06 -5.16
C LYS A 185 4.05 13.02 -6.35
N VAL A 186 5.05 12.88 -7.22
CA VAL A 186 5.14 13.70 -8.44
C VAL A 186 3.92 13.49 -9.34
N PHE A 187 3.51 12.23 -9.57
CA PHE A 187 2.30 11.94 -10.34
C PHE A 187 1.04 12.48 -9.68
N GLN A 188 0.91 12.33 -8.36
CA GLN A 188 -0.22 12.86 -7.62
C GLN A 188 -0.27 14.39 -7.62
N ASP A 189 0.87 15.07 -7.44
CA ASP A 189 0.97 16.53 -7.47
C ASP A 189 0.59 17.07 -8.86
N VAL A 190 1.10 16.46 -9.94
CA VAL A 190 0.76 16.85 -11.32
C VAL A 190 -0.73 16.62 -11.60
N TYR A 191 -1.28 15.47 -11.19
CA TYR A 191 -2.72 15.19 -11.30
C TYR A 191 -3.55 16.24 -10.55
N ASN A 192 -3.19 16.56 -9.31
CA ASN A 192 -3.89 17.56 -8.49
C ASN A 192 -3.84 18.95 -9.14
N VAL A 193 -2.71 19.34 -9.73
CA VAL A 193 -2.60 20.59 -10.49
C VAL A 193 -3.49 20.60 -11.73
N ILE A 194 -3.59 19.47 -12.46
CA ILE A 194 -4.49 19.35 -13.61
C ILE A 194 -5.96 19.45 -13.17
N ALA A 195 -6.33 18.76 -12.09
CA ALA A 195 -7.67 18.80 -11.50
C ALA A 195 -8.03 20.21 -11.00
N ASP A 196 -7.11 20.87 -10.30
CA ASP A 196 -7.26 22.28 -9.88
C ASP A 196 -7.48 23.18 -11.08
N ARG A 197 -6.70 23.04 -12.16
CA ARG A 197 -6.89 23.85 -13.37
C ARG A 197 -8.25 23.63 -14.03
N LYS A 198 -8.83 22.43 -13.95
CA LYS A 198 -10.19 22.16 -14.45
C LYS A 198 -11.25 22.85 -13.60
N ALA A 199 -11.12 22.79 -12.27
CA ALA A 199 -12.07 23.40 -11.33
C ALA A 199 -11.91 24.93 -11.22
N ASN A 200 -10.67 25.41 -11.30
CA ASN A 200 -10.24 26.79 -11.12
C ASN A 200 -9.38 27.23 -12.32
N PRO A 201 -10.00 27.57 -13.47
CA PRO A 201 -9.29 27.90 -14.70
C PRO A 201 -8.29 29.04 -14.55
N ARG A 202 -7.10 28.90 -15.16
CA ARG A 202 -6.08 29.95 -15.24
C ARG A 202 -5.84 30.35 -16.69
N GLU A 203 -6.01 31.63 -16.97
CA GLU A 203 -5.78 32.19 -18.30
C GLU A 203 -4.34 31.91 -18.78
N GLY A 204 -4.20 31.51 -20.04
CA GLY A 204 -2.90 31.17 -20.64
C GLY A 204 -2.34 29.79 -20.26
N SER A 205 -3.03 28.99 -19.44
CA SER A 205 -2.58 27.63 -19.14
C SER A 205 -2.79 26.67 -20.30
N TYR A 206 -1.76 25.90 -20.66
CA TYR A 206 -1.87 24.81 -21.64
C TYR A 206 -2.92 23.76 -21.25
N THR A 207 -3.03 23.45 -19.95
CA THR A 207 -4.04 22.50 -19.46
C THR A 207 -5.46 23.00 -19.71
N ASN A 208 -5.72 24.29 -19.48
CA ASN A 208 -7.03 24.88 -19.77
C ASN A 208 -7.32 24.87 -21.26
N TYR A 209 -6.33 25.16 -22.12
CA TYR A 209 -6.48 25.03 -23.57
C TYR A 209 -6.92 23.62 -24.01
N LEU A 210 -6.37 22.56 -23.40
CA LEU A 210 -6.78 21.19 -23.69
C LEU A 210 -8.25 20.94 -23.31
N PHE A 211 -8.66 21.36 -22.12
CA PHE A 211 -10.04 21.24 -21.66
C PHE A 211 -11.01 22.07 -22.51
N ASP A 212 -10.65 23.30 -22.88
CA ASP A 212 -11.47 24.20 -23.71
C ASP A 212 -11.70 23.64 -25.11
N LYS A 213 -10.72 22.91 -25.66
CA LYS A 213 -10.84 22.22 -26.95
C LYS A 213 -11.60 20.89 -26.86
N GLY A 214 -11.82 20.38 -25.65
CA GLY A 214 -12.61 19.19 -25.37
C GLY A 214 -11.91 17.87 -25.68
N ILE A 215 -12.67 16.80 -25.51
CA ILE A 215 -12.19 15.41 -25.50
C ILE A 215 -11.39 15.02 -26.75
N ASP A 216 -11.78 15.46 -27.94
CA ASP A 216 -11.09 15.10 -29.18
C ASP A 216 -9.65 15.62 -29.22
N LYS A 217 -9.41 16.83 -28.67
CA LYS A 217 -8.06 17.39 -28.60
C LYS A 217 -7.19 16.65 -27.58
N ILE A 218 -7.78 16.25 -26.45
CA ILE A 218 -7.12 15.46 -25.42
C ILE A 218 -6.73 14.09 -25.99
N LEU A 219 -7.67 13.38 -26.61
CA LEU A 219 -7.42 12.07 -27.23
C LEU A 219 -6.39 12.12 -28.35
N LYS A 220 -6.43 13.19 -29.18
CA LYS A 220 -5.42 13.42 -30.20
C LYS A 220 -4.01 13.49 -29.59
N LYS A 221 -3.82 14.26 -28.51
CA LYS A 221 -2.52 14.33 -27.83
C LYS A 221 -2.12 12.98 -27.24
N VAL A 222 -3.00 12.29 -26.53
CA VAL A 222 -2.71 10.94 -25.99
C VAL A 222 -2.24 9.97 -27.09
N GLY A 223 -2.89 9.98 -28.26
CA GLY A 223 -2.49 9.13 -29.39
C GLY A 223 -1.17 9.54 -30.05
N GLU A 224 -0.91 10.86 -30.17
CA GLU A 224 0.36 11.40 -30.67
C GLU A 224 1.52 10.92 -29.79
N GLU A 225 1.47 11.20 -28.48
CA GLU A 225 2.56 10.84 -27.55
C GLU A 225 2.76 9.32 -27.50
N CYS A 226 1.68 8.54 -27.53
CA CYS A 226 1.79 7.07 -27.57
C CYS A 226 2.56 6.58 -28.82
N THR A 227 2.36 7.24 -29.96
CA THR A 227 3.06 6.91 -31.20
C THR A 227 4.51 7.37 -31.13
N GLU A 228 4.76 8.54 -30.53
CA GLU A 228 6.11 9.09 -30.34
C GLU A 228 6.95 8.21 -29.40
N ILE A 229 6.37 7.63 -28.34
CA ILE A 229 7.04 6.60 -27.52
C ILE A 229 7.52 5.42 -28.37
N VAL A 230 6.67 4.89 -29.26
CA VAL A 230 7.02 3.74 -30.12
C VAL A 230 8.18 4.09 -31.04
N ILE A 231 8.20 5.32 -31.57
CA ILE A 231 9.27 5.81 -32.43
C ILE A 231 10.56 5.99 -31.61
N ALA A 232 10.50 6.71 -30.49
CA ALA A 232 11.63 7.00 -29.62
C ALA A 232 12.27 5.72 -29.06
N ALA A 233 11.47 4.69 -28.74
CA ALA A 233 11.97 3.40 -28.27
C ALA A 233 12.84 2.65 -29.31
N LYS A 234 12.71 2.99 -30.60
CA LYS A 234 13.56 2.44 -31.67
C LYS A 234 14.82 3.28 -31.93
N ASN A 235 14.90 4.49 -31.38
CA ASN A 235 16.03 5.38 -31.58
C ASN A 235 17.22 4.95 -30.70
N PRO A 236 18.47 5.14 -31.16
CA PRO A 236 19.65 4.81 -30.36
C PRO A 236 19.81 5.69 -29.12
N ASP A 237 19.27 6.91 -29.15
CA ASP A 237 19.32 7.85 -28.02
C ASP A 237 18.16 7.61 -27.05
N GLN A 238 18.50 7.26 -25.82
CA GLN A 238 17.57 7.00 -24.71
C GLN A 238 17.06 8.30 -24.04
N SER A 239 17.46 9.48 -24.55
CA SER A 239 16.99 10.76 -24.01
C SER A 239 15.55 11.07 -24.43
N GLU A 240 15.20 10.84 -25.70
CA GLU A 240 13.88 11.14 -26.28
C GLU A 240 12.77 10.35 -25.61
N ILE A 241 12.95 9.04 -25.40
CA ILE A 241 11.92 8.17 -24.81
C ILE A 241 11.44 8.65 -23.43
N LYS A 242 12.31 9.31 -22.65
CA LYS A 242 11.93 9.85 -21.33
C LYS A 242 10.96 11.01 -21.47
N TYR A 243 11.15 11.87 -22.47
CA TYR A 243 10.27 13.00 -22.73
C TYR A 243 8.92 12.53 -23.27
N GLU A 244 8.92 11.60 -24.24
CA GLU A 244 7.66 11.08 -24.82
C GLU A 244 6.83 10.32 -23.77
N ILE A 245 7.47 9.55 -22.89
CA ILE A 245 6.77 8.90 -21.77
C ILE A 245 6.20 9.94 -20.80
N ALA A 246 6.95 11.00 -20.49
CA ALA A 246 6.47 12.05 -19.59
C ALA A 246 5.26 12.80 -20.17
N ASP A 247 5.31 13.16 -21.46
CA ASP A 247 4.21 13.86 -22.14
C ASP A 247 2.98 12.95 -22.31
N PHE A 248 3.18 11.66 -22.64
CA PHE A 248 2.11 10.69 -22.65
C PHE A 248 1.42 10.60 -21.28
N LEU A 249 2.20 10.45 -20.20
CA LEU A 249 1.65 10.35 -18.84
C LEU A 249 0.92 11.64 -18.43
N TYR A 250 1.44 12.81 -18.80
CA TYR A 250 0.76 14.08 -18.60
C TYR A 250 -0.60 14.11 -19.30
N HIS A 251 -0.63 13.77 -20.59
CA HIS A 251 -1.86 13.77 -21.39
C HIS A 251 -2.84 12.69 -20.95
N ALA A 252 -2.35 11.54 -20.48
CA ALA A 252 -3.16 10.51 -19.85
C ALA A 252 -3.81 11.03 -18.55
N MET A 253 -3.08 11.76 -17.70
CA MET A 253 -3.65 12.39 -16.50
C MET A 253 -4.71 13.46 -16.83
N VAL A 254 -4.52 14.24 -17.91
CA VAL A 254 -5.57 15.15 -18.40
C VAL A 254 -6.83 14.39 -18.80
N LEU A 255 -6.68 13.26 -19.49
CA LEU A 255 -7.80 12.38 -19.83
C LEU A 255 -8.45 11.77 -18.59
N MET A 256 -7.67 11.34 -17.59
CA MET A 256 -8.18 10.82 -16.32
C MET A 256 -9.06 11.85 -15.62
N VAL A 257 -8.58 13.09 -15.46
CA VAL A 257 -9.36 14.21 -14.90
C VAL A 257 -10.58 14.54 -15.76
N GLU A 258 -10.48 14.39 -17.09
CA GLU A 258 -11.62 14.56 -17.98
C GLU A 258 -12.72 13.52 -17.76
N LYS A 259 -12.34 12.29 -17.40
CA LYS A 259 -13.25 11.16 -17.18
C LYS A 259 -13.58 10.88 -15.72
N GLY A 260 -13.00 11.64 -14.78
CA GLY A 260 -13.21 11.43 -13.34
C GLY A 260 -12.52 10.18 -12.78
N VAL A 261 -11.45 9.72 -13.43
CA VAL A 261 -10.64 8.56 -12.99
C VAL A 261 -9.48 9.06 -12.12
N THR A 262 -9.20 8.34 -11.03
CA THR A 262 -8.14 8.67 -10.07
C THR A 262 -6.93 7.75 -10.19
N TRP A 263 -5.78 8.15 -9.63
CA TRP A 263 -4.61 7.27 -9.53
C TRP A 263 -4.90 6.04 -8.66
N ASP A 264 -5.66 6.18 -7.58
CA ASP A 264 -6.07 5.07 -6.71
C ASP A 264 -6.76 3.95 -7.52
N GLU A 265 -7.74 4.31 -8.36
CA GLU A 265 -8.45 3.35 -9.22
C GLU A 265 -7.51 2.66 -10.23
N ILE A 266 -6.57 3.40 -10.82
CA ILE A 266 -5.60 2.84 -11.76
C ILE A 266 -4.64 1.89 -11.06
N THR A 267 -4.12 2.26 -9.88
CA THR A 267 -3.22 1.41 -9.11
C THR A 267 -3.92 0.17 -8.56
N ASP A 268 -5.18 0.28 -8.13
CA ASP A 268 -5.98 -0.87 -7.68
C ASP A 268 -6.18 -1.86 -8.83
N GLU A 269 -6.46 -1.37 -10.04
CA GLU A 269 -6.62 -2.22 -11.22
C GLU A 269 -5.30 -2.86 -11.67
N LEU A 270 -4.18 -2.15 -11.58
CA LEU A 270 -2.85 -2.72 -11.85
C LEU A 270 -2.46 -3.77 -10.80
N ALA A 271 -2.75 -3.51 -9.51
CA ALA A 271 -2.44 -4.41 -8.41
C ALA A 271 -3.22 -5.75 -8.51
N ARG A 272 -4.37 -5.78 -9.19
CA ARG A 272 -5.07 -7.05 -9.48
C ARG A 272 -4.34 -7.95 -10.48
N ARG A 273 -3.41 -7.40 -11.26
CA ARG A 273 -2.67 -8.10 -12.31
C ARG A 273 -1.32 -8.61 -11.83
N GLU A 274 -0.72 -7.94 -10.86
CA GLU A 274 0.46 -8.38 -10.09
C GLU A 274 0.13 -9.58 -9.24
#